data_AF-X8ISP8-F1
#
_entry.id   AF-X8ISP8-F1
#
_cell.length_a   1.000
_cell.length_b   1.000
_cell.length_c   1.000
_cell.angle_alpha   90.00
_cell.angle_beta   90.00
_cell.angle_gamma   90.00
#
_symmetry.space_group_name_H-M   'P 1'
#
loop_
_entity.id
_entity.type
_entity.pdbx_description
1 polymer ?
#
loop_
_entity_poly.entity_id
_entity_poly.type
_entity_poly.pdbx_seq_one_letter_code
_entity_poly.pdbx_strand_id
1 'polypeptide(L)'
;MDILNKEEITFKDLEQIIYEIVCKEAREFTAALLDNIDGQLHQDRDKKMYRDKGYRQTTIKTVYIEIEYSRQVSAAKTEEGKNASLFLLDKELGVDQTAGKRRKESARHGDKSRDDI
;
A
#
# COMPACT_ATOMS: atom_id res chain seq x y z
N MET A 1 9.68 -24.80 -5.40
CA MET A 1 9.31 -25.46 -4.13
C MET A 1 9.02 -26.91 -4.51
N ASP A 2 9.96 -27.82 -4.28
CA ASP A 2 9.82 -29.21 -4.74
C ASP A 2 9.04 -30.02 -3.72
N ILE A 3 7.71 -30.04 -3.92
CA ILE A 3 6.73 -30.73 -3.08
C ILE A 3 6.96 -32.26 -3.11
N LEU A 4 7.63 -32.77 -4.15
CA LEU A 4 7.87 -34.20 -4.40
C LEU A 4 9.09 -34.80 -3.69
N ASN A 5 9.89 -33.99 -2.98
CA ASN A 5 11.11 -34.44 -2.29
C ASN A 5 10.92 -34.75 -0.79
N LYS A 6 9.68 -34.74 -0.29
CA LYS A 6 9.37 -35.21 1.08
C LYS A 6 8.94 -36.67 1.03
N GLU A 7 9.60 -37.52 1.82
CA GLU A 7 9.32 -38.96 1.90
C GLU A 7 7.86 -39.26 2.31
N GLU A 8 7.22 -38.39 3.09
CA GLU A 8 5.77 -38.42 3.36
C GLU A 8 5.22 -36.99 3.49
N ILE A 9 4.30 -36.60 2.60
CA ILE A 9 3.53 -35.36 2.69
C ILE A 9 2.12 -35.69 3.21
N THR A 10 1.65 -35.00 4.24
CA THR A 10 0.25 -35.14 4.68
C THR A 10 -0.66 -34.25 3.85
N PHE A 11 -1.95 -34.56 3.79
CA PHE A 11 -2.93 -33.68 3.14
C PHE A 11 -2.95 -32.27 3.77
N LYS A 12 -2.76 -32.18 5.08
CA LYS A 12 -2.65 -30.90 5.79
C LYS A 12 -1.47 -30.06 5.32
N ASP A 13 -0.32 -30.69 5.06
CA ASP A 13 0.85 -30.00 4.50
C ASP A 13 0.55 -29.48 3.09
N LEU A 14 -0.14 -30.29 2.28
CA LEU A 14 -0.57 -29.87 0.95
C LEU A 14 -1.54 -28.68 1.01
N GLU A 15 -2.53 -28.70 1.89
CA GLU A 15 -3.47 -27.58 2.09
C GLU A 15 -2.75 -26.29 2.50
N GLN A 16 -1.80 -26.39 3.43
CA GLN A 16 -1.03 -25.23 3.89
C GLN A 16 -0.16 -24.65 2.75
N ILE A 17 0.47 -25.50 1.95
CA ILE A 17 1.26 -25.08 0.78
C ILE A 17 0.36 -24.38 -0.24
N ILE A 18 -0.80 -24.96 -0.58
CA ILE A 18 -1.76 -24.36 -1.51
C ILE A 18 -2.23 -23.01 -0.98
N TYR A 19 -2.61 -22.94 0.30
CA TYR A 19 -3.03 -21.70 0.94
C TYR A 19 -1.96 -20.61 0.84
N GLU A 20 -0.70 -20.94 1.15
CA GLU A 20 0.41 -19.98 1.06
C GLU A 20 0.65 -19.48 -0.37
N ILE A 21 0.57 -20.37 -1.37
CA ILE A 21 0.69 -20.01 -2.79
C ILE A 21 -0.45 -19.06 -3.17
N VAL A 22 -1.70 -19.41 -2.88
CA VAL A 22 -2.86 -18.58 -3.22
C VAL A 22 -2.80 -17.22 -2.52
N CYS A 23 -2.44 -17.18 -1.23
CA CYS A 23 -2.27 -15.92 -0.51
C CYS A 23 -1.14 -15.07 -1.07
N LYS A 24 -0.05 -15.68 -1.54
CA LYS A 24 1.04 -14.95 -2.20
C LYS A 24 0.57 -14.32 -3.50
N GLU A 25 -0.07 -15.09 -4.38
CA GLU A 25 -0.61 -14.57 -5.65
C GLU A 25 -1.66 -13.47 -5.40
N ALA A 26 -2.54 -13.66 -4.40
CA ALA A 26 -3.54 -12.67 -4.02
C ALA A 26 -2.92 -11.36 -3.52
N ARG A 27 -1.81 -11.40 -2.77
CA ARG A 27 -1.06 -10.21 -2.34
C ARG A 27 -0.55 -9.42 -3.54
N GLU A 28 0.16 -10.10 -4.44
CA GLU A 28 0.80 -9.47 -5.59
C GLU A 28 -0.24 -8.88 -6.54
N PHE A 29 -1.31 -9.63 -6.81
CA PHE A 29 -2.43 -9.16 -7.62
C PHE A 29 -3.11 -7.92 -7.03
N THR A 30 -3.38 -7.95 -5.71
CA THR A 30 -4.05 -6.83 -5.04
C THR A 30 -3.16 -5.59 -4.99
N ALA A 31 -1.86 -5.73 -4.73
CA ALA A 31 -0.92 -4.61 -4.79
C ALA A 31 -0.90 -3.98 -6.19
N ALA A 32 -0.78 -4.79 -7.24
CA ALA A 32 -0.80 -4.32 -8.62
C ALA A 32 -2.11 -3.64 -9.00
N LEU A 33 -3.24 -4.15 -8.51
CA LEU A 33 -4.55 -3.55 -8.74
C LEU A 33 -4.66 -2.18 -8.04
N LEU A 34 -4.18 -2.07 -6.80
CA LEU A 34 -4.18 -0.80 -6.06
C LEU A 34 -3.27 0.23 -6.73
N ASP A 35 -2.07 -0.15 -7.15
CA ASP A 35 -1.15 0.72 -7.89
C ASP A 35 -1.77 1.18 -9.21
N ASN A 36 -2.51 0.31 -9.92
CA ASN A 36 -3.19 0.66 -11.17
C ASN A 36 -4.33 1.66 -10.95
N ILE A 37 -5.22 1.38 -9.98
CA ILE A 37 -6.33 2.29 -9.64
C ILE A 37 -5.78 3.66 -9.21
N ASP A 38 -4.76 3.67 -8.34
CA ASP A 38 -4.15 4.91 -7.87
C ASP A 38 -3.45 5.68 -9.02
N GLY A 39 -2.81 4.97 -9.94
CA GLY A 39 -2.25 5.54 -11.16
C GLY A 39 -3.31 6.19 -12.06
N GLN A 40 -4.46 5.54 -12.25
CA GLN A 40 -5.59 6.10 -13.00
C GLN A 40 -6.14 7.35 -12.30
N LEU A 41 -6.41 7.28 -10.99
CA LEU A 41 -6.86 8.42 -10.19
C LEU A 41 -5.88 9.58 -10.26
N HIS A 42 -4.57 9.29 -10.25
CA HIS A 42 -3.55 10.31 -10.43
C HIS A 42 -3.63 10.96 -11.81
N GLN A 43 -3.73 10.17 -12.89
CA GLN A 43 -3.79 10.69 -14.26
C GLN A 43 -5.02 11.58 -14.47
N ASP A 44 -6.17 11.16 -13.94
CA ASP A 44 -7.47 11.80 -14.13
C ASP A 44 -7.77 12.92 -13.13
N ARG A 45 -6.87 13.15 -12.14
CA ARG A 45 -7.08 14.20 -11.13
C ARG A 45 -7.25 15.57 -11.77
N ASP A 46 -8.08 16.41 -11.15
CA ASP A 46 -8.07 17.84 -11.44
C ASP A 46 -6.73 18.45 -11.01
N LYS A 47 -5.84 18.69 -11.97
CA LYS A 47 -4.49 19.23 -11.72
C LYS A 47 -4.48 20.64 -11.15
N LYS A 48 -5.59 21.40 -11.29
CA LYS A 48 -5.73 22.73 -10.68
C LYS A 48 -6.02 22.63 -9.19
N MET A 49 -6.83 21.64 -8.81
CA MET A 49 -7.24 21.40 -7.43
C MET A 49 -6.23 20.54 -6.65
N TYR A 50 -5.63 19.55 -7.32
CA TYR A 50 -4.79 18.51 -6.73
C TYR A 50 -3.37 18.54 -7.31
N ARG A 51 -2.47 19.21 -6.59
CA ARG A 51 -1.05 19.28 -6.98
C ARG A 51 -0.34 17.98 -6.61
N ASP A 52 0.46 17.48 -7.54
CA ASP A 52 1.29 16.29 -7.30
C ASP A 52 2.36 16.52 -6.22
N LYS A 53 2.48 15.57 -5.31
CA LYS A 53 3.53 15.51 -4.28
C LYS A 53 4.33 14.20 -4.32
N GLY A 54 4.16 13.40 -5.38
CA GLY A 54 4.83 12.13 -5.57
C GLY A 54 4.11 10.99 -4.86
N TYR A 55 4.86 9.95 -4.53
CA TYR A 55 4.34 8.70 -3.97
C TYR A 55 4.91 8.40 -2.59
N ARG A 56 4.18 7.62 -1.80
CA ARG A 56 4.61 7.07 -0.51
C ARG A 56 4.26 5.59 -0.44
N GLN A 57 5.20 4.80 0.06
CA GLN A 57 4.94 3.40 0.41
C GLN A 57 3.92 3.33 1.54
N THR A 58 2.95 2.43 1.39
CA THR A 58 1.87 2.22 2.37
C THR A 58 1.63 0.73 2.54
N THR A 59 1.27 0.33 3.76
CA THR A 59 0.85 -1.04 4.07
C THR A 59 -0.61 -1.06 4.49
N ILE A 60 -1.42 -1.94 3.90
CA ILE A 60 -2.79 -2.22 4.36
C ILE A 60 -2.89 -3.64 4.90
N LYS A 61 -3.72 -3.83 5.93
CA LYS A 61 -4.04 -5.15 6.47
C LYS A 61 -5.33 -5.63 5.81
N THR A 62 -5.28 -6.82 5.20
CA THR A 62 -6.45 -7.51 4.65
C THR A 62 -6.73 -8.79 5.45
N VAL A 63 -7.84 -9.46 5.14
CA VAL A 63 -8.19 -10.75 5.79
C VAL A 63 -7.19 -11.87 5.48
N TYR A 64 -6.42 -11.73 4.41
CA TYR A 64 -5.50 -12.77 3.94
C TYR A 64 -4.03 -12.42 4.11
N ILE A 65 -3.66 -11.21 4.62
CA ILE A 65 -2.32 -10.72 5.06
C ILE A 65 -2.17 -9.19 4.89
N GLU A 66 -1.00 -8.65 5.25
CA GLU A 66 -0.50 -7.32 4.90
C GLU A 66 -0.05 -7.20 3.43
N ILE A 67 -0.37 -6.07 2.81
CA ILE A 67 -0.06 -5.74 1.43
C ILE A 67 0.63 -4.39 1.40
N GLU A 68 1.81 -4.34 0.79
CA GLU A 68 2.57 -3.11 0.54
C GLU A 68 2.32 -2.63 -0.89
N TYR A 69 2.11 -1.33 -1.06
CA TYR A 69 1.92 -0.72 -2.39
C TYR A 69 2.30 0.77 -2.37
N SER A 70 2.46 1.34 -3.56
CA SER A 70 2.83 2.74 -3.73
C SER A 70 1.59 3.61 -3.84
N ARG A 71 1.50 4.65 -3.03
CA ARG A 71 0.31 5.50 -2.95
C ARG A 71 0.63 6.95 -3.28
N GLN A 72 -0.16 7.54 -4.16
CA GLN A 72 -0.01 8.90 -4.64
C GLN A 72 -0.46 9.91 -3.59
N VAL A 73 0.34 10.96 -3.43
CA VAL A 73 0.07 12.06 -2.53
C VAL A 73 -0.32 13.28 -3.35
N SER A 74 -1.56 13.73 -3.16
CA SER A 74 -2.05 14.97 -3.75
C SER A 74 -2.15 16.05 -2.69
N ALA A 75 -1.71 17.28 -2.99
CA ALA A 75 -1.97 18.44 -2.15
C ALA A 75 -3.25 19.15 -2.61
N ALA A 76 -4.19 19.35 -1.68
CA ALA A 76 -5.40 20.14 -1.87
C ALA A 76 -5.41 21.32 -0.91
N LYS A 77 -6.08 22.41 -1.30
CA LYS A 77 -6.35 23.52 -0.37
C LYS A 77 -7.62 23.21 0.42
N THR A 78 -7.56 23.36 1.74
CA THR A 78 -8.75 23.34 2.60
C THR A 78 -9.56 24.62 2.40
N GLU A 79 -10.78 24.65 2.92
CA GLU A 79 -11.64 25.86 2.94
C GLU A 79 -10.93 27.05 3.62
N GLU A 80 -10.07 26.78 4.59
CA GLU A 80 -9.22 27.77 5.28
C GLU A 80 -7.93 28.14 4.49
N GLY A 81 -7.76 27.64 3.27
CA GLY A 81 -6.60 27.92 2.42
C GLY A 81 -5.31 27.19 2.81
N LYS A 82 -5.34 26.28 3.78
CA LYS A 82 -4.18 25.46 4.18
C LYS A 82 -3.96 24.31 3.21
N ASN A 83 -2.71 23.91 3.01
CA ASN A 83 -2.40 22.73 2.18
C ASN A 83 -2.62 21.45 3.01
N ALA A 84 -3.55 20.60 2.59
CA ALA A 84 -3.74 19.25 3.11
C ALA A 84 -3.17 18.22 2.15
N SER A 85 -2.59 17.14 2.68
CA SER A 85 -2.23 15.96 1.88
C SER A 85 -3.45 15.03 1.81
N LEU A 86 -3.87 14.71 0.60
CA LEU A 86 -5.00 13.83 0.28
C LEU A 86 -4.49 12.61 -0.48
N PHE A 87 -5.13 11.47 -0.23
CA PHE A 87 -4.94 10.24 -0.97
C PHE A 87 -6.24 9.94 -1.71
N LEU A 88 -6.27 10.12 -3.03
CA LEU A 88 -7.49 9.94 -3.83
C LEU A 88 -8.02 8.51 -3.75
N LEU A 89 -7.11 7.53 -3.71
CA LEU A 89 -7.46 6.12 -3.51
C LEU A 89 -8.21 5.85 -2.21
N ASP A 90 -7.88 6.54 -1.10
CA ASP A 90 -8.58 6.35 0.18
C ASP A 90 -10.04 6.83 0.10
N LYS A 91 -10.27 7.90 -0.66
CA LYS A 91 -11.61 8.43 -0.90
C LYS A 91 -12.44 7.47 -1.75
N GLU A 92 -11.86 6.95 -2.83
CA GLU A 92 -12.52 6.02 -3.74
C GLU A 92 -12.88 4.70 -3.05
N LEU A 93 -11.97 4.17 -2.23
CA LEU A 93 -12.16 2.92 -1.50
C LEU A 93 -12.93 3.09 -0.18
N GLY A 94 -13.32 4.30 0.21
CA GLY A 94 -13.99 4.58 1.48
C GLY A 94 -13.14 4.28 2.73
N VAL A 95 -11.82 4.22 2.59
CA VAL A 95 -10.86 3.87 3.66
C VAL A 95 -10.70 5.00 4.68
N ASP A 96 -11.08 6.22 4.29
CA ASP A 96 -10.94 7.46 5.07
C ASP A 96 -11.73 7.46 6.41
N GLN A 97 -12.71 6.56 6.60
CA GLN A 97 -13.56 6.54 7.81
C GLN A 97 -13.15 5.51 8.89
N THR A 98 -12.26 4.56 8.59
CA THR A 98 -11.92 3.48 9.56
C THR A 98 -10.41 3.24 9.74
N ALA A 99 -9.56 3.77 8.86
CA ALA A 99 -8.11 3.51 8.90
C ALA A 99 -7.30 4.42 9.85
N GLY A 100 -7.94 5.43 10.46
CA GLY A 100 -7.29 6.31 11.45
C GLY A 100 -6.71 5.60 12.68
N LYS A 101 -7.03 4.32 12.90
CA LYS A 101 -6.53 3.53 14.05
C LYS A 101 -5.44 2.50 13.71
N ARG A 102 -4.98 2.39 12.46
CA ARG A 102 -3.97 1.39 12.08
C ARG A 102 -2.93 1.97 11.11
N ARG A 103 -2.20 3.01 11.54
CA ARG A 103 -1.03 3.51 10.82
C ARG A 103 0.20 3.39 11.71
N LYS A 104 1.13 2.49 11.37
CA LYS A 104 2.54 2.66 11.73
C LYS A 104 3.17 3.37 10.54
N GLU A 105 3.39 4.67 10.67
CA GLU A 105 4.27 5.39 9.77
C GLU A 105 5.71 4.94 10.07
N SER A 106 6.30 4.14 9.18
CA SER A 106 7.74 3.87 9.25
C SER A 106 8.49 5.17 8.99
N ALA A 107 9.08 5.71 10.06
CA ALA A 107 9.83 6.95 10.05
C ALA A 107 10.97 6.91 9.03
N ARG A 108 11.11 8.00 8.28
CA ARG A 108 12.27 8.28 7.44
C ARG A 108 13.52 8.27 8.33
N HIS A 109 14.45 7.35 8.07
CA HIS A 109 15.81 7.49 8.59
C HIS A 109 16.44 8.70 7.91
N GLY A 110 16.63 9.77 8.68
CA GLY A 110 17.61 10.78 8.36
C GLY A 110 18.98 10.24 8.73
N ASP A 111 19.92 10.33 7.80
CA ASP A 111 21.32 10.48 8.16
C ASP A 111 21.84 11.72 7.44
N LYS A 112 21.87 12.83 8.18
CA LYS A 112 22.73 13.96 7.85
C LYS A 112 24.12 13.53 8.28
N SER A 113 24.93 13.11 7.30
CA SER A 113 26.38 13.04 7.49
C SER A 113 26.86 14.39 8.01
N ARG A 114 27.56 14.32 9.13
CA ARG A 114 28.16 15.43 9.87
C ARG A 114 29.20 16.12 9.00
N ASP A 115 28.99 17.40 8.75
CA ASP A 115 30.08 18.36 8.72
C ASP A 115 30.25 18.89 10.16
N ASP A 116 31.50 19.18 10.50
CA ASP A 116 32.02 19.90 11.68
C ASP A 116 32.65 19.08 12.83
N ILE A 117 33.99 19.28 12.90
CA ILE A 117 35.00 19.07 13.97
C ILE A 117 35.72 17.72 13.99
#